data_AF-A0A3P7IB26-F1
#
_entry.id   AF-A0A3P7IB26-F1
#
_cell.length_a   1.000
_cell.length_b   1.000
_cell.length_c   1.000
_cell.angle_alpha   90.00
_cell.angle_beta   90.00
_cell.angle_gamma   90.00
#
_symmetry.space_group_name_H-M   'P 1'
#
loop_
_entity.id
_entity.type
_entity.pdbx_description
1 polymer ?
#
loop_
_entity_poly.entity_id
_entity_poly.type
_entity_poly.pdbx_seq_one_letter_code
_entity_poly.pdbx_strand_id
1 'polypeptide(L)'
;MFIKAFDMLLPPPPPLPELLVVPAEEEMIIHEPDNIEMAKKRDVAKVLAQRASAQLTLASNPNDFEAIRLLKEADDQMAAWAAAKNLPGKFTGSTGLNVLSSDELQPQDPRYNAWVRKVI
;
A
#
# COMPACT_ATOMS: atom_id res chain seq x y z
N MET A 1 -49.87 0.74 33.93
CA MET A 1 -50.36 1.41 32.71
C MET A 1 -49.43 2.59 32.38
N PHE A 2 -48.19 2.34 31.94
CA PHE A 2 -47.15 3.40 31.81
C PHE A 2 -46.13 3.15 30.69
N ILE A 3 -46.52 2.54 29.56
CA ILE A 3 -45.59 2.34 28.43
C ILE A 3 -46.31 2.55 27.08
N LYS A 4 -46.99 3.69 26.92
CA LYS A 4 -47.55 4.10 25.62
C LYS A 4 -47.29 5.58 25.28
N ALA A 5 -46.70 6.36 26.18
CA ALA A 5 -46.58 7.81 26.01
C ALA A 5 -45.25 8.28 25.41
N PHE A 6 -44.21 7.43 25.36
CA PHE A 6 -42.89 7.85 24.89
C PHE A 6 -42.68 7.68 23.38
N ASP A 7 -43.57 6.94 22.71
CA ASP A 7 -43.44 6.56 21.30
C ASP A 7 -44.03 7.60 20.31
N MET A 8 -44.63 8.69 20.82
CA MET A 8 -45.26 9.74 19.99
C MET A 8 -44.50 11.07 19.96
N LEU A 9 -43.38 11.19 20.67
CA LEU A 9 -42.60 12.44 20.79
C LEU A 9 -41.28 12.44 20.00
N LEU A 10 -40.93 11.32 19.35
CA LEU A 10 -39.74 11.27 18.50
C LEU A 10 -40.11 11.68 17.08
N PRO A 11 -39.47 12.71 16.49
CA PRO A 11 -39.67 13.01 15.07
C PRO A 11 -39.33 11.75 14.24
N PRO A 12 -40.05 11.50 13.14
CA PRO A 12 -39.78 10.34 12.30
C PRO A 12 -38.30 10.36 11.89
N PRO A 13 -37.60 9.21 11.94
CA PRO A 13 -36.21 9.15 11.58
C PRO A 13 -36.04 9.68 10.15
N PRO A 14 -35.05 10.56 9.90
CA PRO A 14 -34.80 11.06 8.56
C PRO A 14 -34.59 9.87 7.62
N PRO A 15 -35.13 9.91 6.39
CA PRO A 15 -34.88 8.86 5.42
C PRO A 15 -33.37 8.72 5.23
N LEU A 16 -32.88 7.47 5.30
CA LEU A 16 -31.49 7.17 4.99
C LEU A 16 -31.18 7.73 3.60
N PRO A 17 -30.02 8.36 3.38
CA PRO A 17 -29.64 8.83 2.05
C PRO A 17 -29.70 7.64 1.08
N GLU A 18 -30.54 7.75 0.05
CA GLU A 18 -30.86 6.65 -0.88
C GLU A 18 -29.70 6.23 -1.79
N LEU A 19 -28.54 6.85 -1.69
CA LEU A 19 -27.41 6.51 -2.53
C LEU A 19 -26.18 6.31 -1.65
N LEU A 20 -25.89 5.04 -1.35
CA LEU A 20 -24.50 4.61 -1.42
C LEU A 20 -24.07 4.93 -2.85
N VAL A 21 -23.53 6.13 -3.06
CA VAL A 21 -22.79 6.47 -4.28
C VAL A 21 -21.56 5.58 -4.20
N VAL A 22 -21.71 4.35 -4.67
CA VAL A 22 -20.58 3.49 -4.97
C VAL A 22 -19.91 4.18 -6.16
N PRO A 23 -18.66 4.64 -6.00
CA PRO A 23 -17.88 5.16 -7.12
C PRO A 23 -17.97 4.18 -8.29
N ALA A 24 -17.97 4.67 -9.52
CA ALA A 24 -17.93 3.79 -10.69
C ALA A 24 -16.79 2.78 -10.54
N GLU A 25 -16.95 1.56 -11.06
CA GLU A 25 -15.94 0.49 -10.94
C GLU A 25 -14.54 0.93 -11.40
N GLU A 26 -14.51 1.92 -12.29
CA GLU A 26 -13.34 2.62 -12.82
C GLU A 26 -12.55 3.40 -11.76
N GLU A 27 -13.20 3.98 -10.73
CA GLU A 27 -12.56 4.67 -9.61
C GLU A 27 -12.19 3.71 -8.46
N MET A 28 -12.78 2.52 -8.40
CA MET A 28 -12.45 1.50 -7.39
C MET A 28 -11.18 0.71 -7.73
N ILE A 29 -10.76 0.73 -8.98
CA ILE A 29 -9.50 0.14 -9.39
C ILE A 29 -8.42 1.16 -9.03
N ILE A 30 -7.68 0.86 -7.97
CA ILE A 30 -6.42 1.53 -7.67
C ILE A 30 -5.56 1.36 -8.92
N HIS A 31 -5.53 2.39 -9.77
CA HIS A 31 -4.66 2.42 -10.94
C HIS A 31 -3.23 2.27 -10.43
N GLU A 32 -2.55 1.19 -10.85
CA GLU A 32 -1.10 1.14 -10.68
C GLU A 32 -0.55 2.40 -11.33
N PRO A 33 0.29 3.18 -10.63
CA PRO A 33 0.85 4.37 -11.22
C PRO A 33 1.62 3.95 -12.48
N ASP A 34 1.16 4.39 -13.66
CA ASP A 34 1.76 4.11 -14.97
C ASP A 34 3.25 4.50 -15.02
N ASN A 35 3.64 5.39 -14.12
CA ASN A 35 5.01 5.77 -13.87
C ASN A 35 5.42 5.31 -12.47
N ILE A 36 5.64 4.00 -12.31
CA ILE A 36 6.70 3.54 -11.42
C ILE A 36 7.97 4.06 -12.08
N GLU A 37 8.32 5.33 -11.85
CA GLU A 37 9.65 5.82 -12.12
C GLU A 37 10.54 4.81 -11.44
N MET A 38 11.20 3.96 -12.24
CA MET A 38 12.15 3.00 -11.75
C MET A 38 13.20 3.88 -11.09
N ALA A 39 13.02 4.14 -9.79
CA ALA A 39 13.80 5.09 -9.04
C ALA A 39 15.21 4.53 -9.12
N LYS A 40 15.98 5.04 -10.10
CA LYS A 40 17.22 4.49 -10.62
C LYS A 40 17.94 3.86 -9.46
N LYS A 41 17.91 2.51 -9.33
CA LYS A 41 18.19 1.79 -8.06
C LYS A 41 19.29 2.51 -7.30
N ARG A 42 18.92 3.45 -6.44
CA ARG A 42 19.89 4.36 -5.84
C ARG A 42 20.52 3.49 -4.78
N ASP A 43 21.82 3.28 -4.88
CA ASP A 43 22.54 2.45 -3.94
C ASP A 43 22.52 3.13 -2.57
N VAL A 44 21.50 2.82 -1.79
CA VAL A 44 21.28 3.40 -0.46
C VAL A 44 22.43 3.10 0.48
N ALA A 45 23.13 1.98 0.29
CA ALA A 45 24.31 1.65 1.08
C ALA A 45 25.42 2.69 0.84
N LYS A 46 25.60 3.12 -0.42
CA LYS A 46 26.55 4.17 -0.78
C LYS A 46 26.16 5.54 -0.20
N VAL A 47 24.88 5.90 -0.24
CA VAL A 47 24.38 7.16 0.35
C VAL A 47 24.56 7.19 1.86
N LEU A 48 24.28 6.07 2.55
CA LEU A 48 24.51 5.94 3.99
C LEU A 48 26.01 6.02 4.34
N ALA A 49 26.88 5.38 3.54
CA ALA A 49 28.32 5.47 3.73
C ALA A 49 28.82 6.91 3.58
N GLN A 50 28.34 7.63 2.55
CA GLN A 50 28.65 9.04 2.32
C GLN A 50 28.21 9.91 3.51
N ARG A 51 26.99 9.70 4.01
CA ARG A 51 26.50 10.38 5.21
C ARG A 51 27.38 10.13 6.43
N ALA A 52 27.73 8.87 6.70
CA ALA A 52 28.56 8.50 7.84
C ALA A 52 29.96 9.14 7.75
N SER A 53 30.56 9.18 6.56
CA SER A 53 31.84 9.88 6.36
C SER A 53 31.74 11.38 6.60
N ALA A 54 30.67 12.03 6.12
CA ALA A 54 30.45 13.46 6.34
C ALA A 54 30.27 13.78 7.83
N GLN A 55 29.52 12.94 8.56
CA GLN A 55 29.33 13.09 10.01
C GLN A 55 30.66 12.98 10.76
N LEU A 56 31.52 12.05 10.38
CA LEU A 56 32.83 11.87 11.00
C LEU A 56 33.76 13.06 10.73
N THR A 57 33.74 13.60 9.50
CA THR A 57 34.47 14.81 9.16
C THR A 57 33.97 16.01 9.96
N LEU A 58 32.65 16.18 10.12
CA LEU A 58 32.07 17.27 10.93
C LEU A 58 32.38 17.14 12.43
N ALA A 59 32.46 15.92 12.94
CA ALA A 59 32.86 15.68 14.33
C ALA A 59 34.31 16.11 14.58
N SER A 60 35.18 16.00 13.56
CA SER A 60 36.58 16.41 13.63
C SER A 60 36.79 17.89 13.30
N ASN A 61 36.04 18.42 12.34
CA ASN A 61 36.07 19.81 11.91
C ASN A 61 34.63 20.34 11.68
N PRO A 62 34.05 21.03 12.66
CA PRO A 62 32.66 21.49 12.59
C PRO A 62 32.43 22.63 11.58
N ASN A 63 33.48 23.26 11.07
CA ASN A 63 33.40 24.37 10.12
C ASN A 63 33.69 23.96 8.66
N ASP A 64 33.76 22.66 8.38
CA ASP A 64 33.95 22.16 7.03
C ASP A 64 32.66 22.27 6.20
N PHE A 65 32.57 23.33 5.39
CA PHE A 65 31.40 23.62 4.54
C PHE A 65 31.10 22.52 3.52
N GLU A 66 32.12 21.82 3.00
CA GLU A 66 31.90 20.74 2.05
C GLU A 66 31.26 19.53 2.73
N ALA A 67 31.70 19.20 3.96
CA ALA A 67 31.10 18.11 4.73
C ALA A 67 29.64 18.41 5.11
N ILE A 68 29.31 19.67 5.44
CA ILE A 68 27.92 20.10 5.69
C ILE A 68 27.06 19.93 4.44
N ARG A 69 27.56 20.38 3.28
CA ARG A 69 26.85 20.26 2.00
C ARG A 69 26.60 18.80 1.64
N LEU A 70 27.62 17.96 1.79
CA LEU A 70 27.56 16.53 1.50
C LEU A 70 26.55 15.79 2.39
N LEU A 71 26.52 16.14 3.68
CA LEU A 71 25.56 15.61 4.64
C LEU A 71 24.13 15.94 4.23
N LYS A 72 23.86 17.22 3.92
CA LYS A 72 22.54 17.69 3.51
C LYS A 72 22.06 17.00 2.23
N GLU A 73 22.94 16.86 1.25
CA GLU A 73 22.63 16.15 0.01
C GLU A 73 22.27 14.68 0.27
N ALA A 74 23.02 13.99 1.14
CA ALA A 74 22.72 12.62 1.52
C ALA A 74 21.39 12.47 2.28
N ASP A 75 21.08 13.41 3.17
CA ASP A 75 19.81 13.44 3.91
C ASP A 75 18.62 13.69 2.97
N ASP A 76 18.74 14.64 2.03
CA ASP A 76 17.70 14.92 1.03
C ASP A 76 17.46 13.70 0.11
N GLN A 77 18.53 12.99 -0.28
CA GLN A 77 18.43 11.75 -1.05
C GLN A 77 17.74 10.61 -0.28
N MET A 78 18.00 10.47 1.02
CA MET A 78 17.32 9.47 1.86
C MET A 78 15.85 9.81 2.08
N ALA A 79 15.50 11.09 2.27
CA ALA A 79 14.13 11.53 2.41
C ALA A 79 13.32 11.22 1.13
N ALA A 80 13.89 11.51 -0.04
CA ALA A 80 13.29 11.15 -1.33
C ALA A 80 13.12 9.63 -1.50
N TRP A 81 14.08 8.83 -1.03
CA TRP A 81 13.98 7.37 -1.05
C TRP A 81 12.89 6.83 -0.13
N ALA A 82 12.79 7.36 1.09
CA ALA A 82 11.75 6.98 2.03
C ALA A 82 10.35 7.33 1.48
N ALA A 83 10.19 8.51 0.88
CA ALA A 83 8.95 8.93 0.24
C ALA A 83 8.59 8.02 -0.95
N ALA A 84 9.56 7.65 -1.79
CA ALA A 84 9.34 6.76 -2.93
C ALA A 84 9.00 5.31 -2.54
N LYS A 85 9.39 4.88 -1.33
CA LYS A 85 9.08 3.53 -0.81
C LYS A 85 7.77 3.44 -0.05
N ASN A 86 7.18 4.56 0.36
CA ASN A 86 5.84 4.60 0.91
C ASN A 86 4.82 4.52 -0.23
N LEU A 87 4.61 3.31 -0.78
CA LEU A 87 3.38 3.00 -1.48
C LEU A 87 2.41 2.42 -0.44
N PRO A 88 1.40 3.18 0.04
CA PRO A 88 0.41 2.66 0.96
C PRO A 88 -0.30 1.47 0.28
N GLY A 89 -0.33 0.30 0.93
CA GLY A 89 -1.08 -0.86 0.44
C GLY A 89 -0.26 -1.97 -0.22
N LYS A 90 1.07 -1.86 -0.35
CA LYS A 90 1.87 -3.01 -0.80
C LYS A 90 2.07 -3.99 0.36
N PHE A 91 1.35 -5.11 0.32
CA PHE A 91 1.52 -6.20 1.28
C PHE A 91 2.97 -6.72 1.22
N THR A 92 3.78 -6.44 2.25
CA THR A 92 5.19 -6.85 2.34
C THR A 92 5.38 -8.24 2.96
N GLY A 93 4.28 -8.96 3.21
CA GLY A 93 4.31 -10.33 3.71
C GLY A 93 4.44 -11.35 2.57
N SER A 94 5.01 -12.52 2.87
CA SER A 94 4.75 -13.71 2.07
C SER A 94 3.36 -14.19 2.46
N THR A 95 2.39 -14.09 1.56
CA THR A 95 1.23 -14.97 1.64
C THR A 95 1.81 -16.37 1.45
N GLY A 96 1.81 -17.21 2.49
CA GLY A 96 2.25 -18.62 2.43
C GLY A 96 1.35 -19.49 1.53
N LEU A 97 0.83 -18.90 0.46
CA LEU A 97 -0.05 -19.46 -0.52
C LEU A 97 0.82 -20.24 -1.50
N ASN A 98 0.63 -21.55 -1.52
CA ASN A 98 1.11 -22.33 -2.65
C ASN A 98 0.18 -22.04 -3.83
N VAL A 99 0.65 -21.28 -4.82
CA VAL A 99 -0.11 -21.02 -6.05
C VAL A 99 -0.09 -22.30 -6.86
N LEU A 100 -1.12 -23.13 -6.68
CA LEU A 100 -1.32 -24.35 -7.45
C LEU A 100 -1.59 -23.98 -8.92
N SER A 101 -1.00 -24.74 -9.83
CA SER A 101 -1.25 -24.59 -11.27
C SER A 101 -2.68 -24.99 -11.63
N SER A 102 -3.15 -24.54 -12.80
CA SER A 102 -4.50 -24.89 -13.27
C SER A 102 -4.72 -26.41 -13.35
N ASP A 103 -3.67 -27.17 -13.62
CA ASP A 103 -3.72 -28.64 -13.70
C ASP A 103 -3.82 -29.29 -12.31
N GLU A 104 -3.25 -28.67 -11.27
CA GLU A 104 -3.35 -29.16 -9.89
C GLU A 104 -4.66 -28.77 -9.20
N LEU A 105 -5.28 -27.67 -9.65
CA LEU A 105 -6.62 -27.26 -9.22
C LEU A 105 -7.73 -28.10 -9.85
N GLN A 106 -7.45 -28.73 -11.00
CA GLN A 106 -8.40 -29.59 -11.68
C GLN A 106 -8.49 -30.96 -10.98
N PRO A 107 -9.70 -31.46 -10.71
CA PRO A 107 -9.93 -32.86 -10.39
C PRO A 107 -9.30 -33.79 -11.42
N GLN A 108 -8.67 -34.88 -10.95
CA GLN A 108 -8.06 -35.92 -11.79
C GLN A 108 -9.04 -36.55 -12.80
N ASP A 109 -10.35 -36.46 -12.54
CA ASP A 109 -11.38 -36.93 -13.45
C ASP A 109 -12.25 -35.73 -13.90
N PRO A 110 -12.32 -35.43 -15.22
CA PRO A 110 -13.04 -34.29 -15.79
C PRO A 110 -14.52 -34.19 -15.39
N ARG A 111 -15.11 -35.28 -14.90
CA ARG A 111 -16.51 -35.33 -14.45
C ARG A 111 -16.77 -34.61 -13.13
N TYR A 112 -15.73 -34.42 -12.30
CA TYR A 112 -15.85 -33.75 -11.00
C TYR A 112 -15.49 -32.26 -11.05
N ASN A 113 -15.22 -31.73 -12.24
CA ASN A 113 -15.03 -30.29 -12.43
C ASN A 113 -16.28 -29.53 -11.99
N ALA A 114 -16.10 -28.49 -11.17
CA ALA A 114 -17.21 -27.69 -10.61
C ALA A 114 -18.12 -27.05 -11.67
N TRP A 115 -17.62 -26.88 -12.90
CA TRP A 115 -18.35 -26.33 -14.04
C TRP A 115 -19.00 -27.37 -14.97
N VAL A 116 -18.78 -28.67 -14.75
CA VAL A 116 -19.35 -29.72 -15.60
C VAL A 116 -20.79 -30.02 -15.18
N ARG A 117 -21.72 -29.82 -16.11
CA ARG A 117 -23.13 -30.14 -15.90
C ARG A 117 -23.32 -31.65 -15.93
N LYS A 118 -23.99 -32.21 -14.92
CA LYS A 118 -24.38 -33.62 -14.90
C LYS A 118 -25.39 -33.86 -16.02
N VAL A 119 -25.01 -34.65 -17.01
CA VAL A 119 -25.97 -35.19 -17.99
C VAL A 119 -26.77 -36.26 -17.24
N ILE A 120 -28.06 -35.99 -17.06
CA ILE A 120 -29.04 -36.91 -16.47
C ILE A 120 -29.53 -37.84 -17.57
#